data_AF-A0A6B3IIM7-F1
#
_entry.id   AF-A0A6B3IIM7-F1
#
_cell.length_a   1.000
_cell.length_b   1.000
_cell.length_c   1.000
_cell.angle_alpha   90.00
_cell.angle_beta   90.00
_cell.angle_gamma   90.00
#
_symmetry.space_group_name_H-M   'P 1'
#
loop_
_entity.id
_entity.type
_entity.pdbx_description
1 polymer ?
#
loop_
_entity_poly.entity_id
_entity_poly.type
_entity_poly.pdbx_seq_one_letter_code
_entity_poly.pdbx_strand_id
1 'polypeptide(L)' 'MNRIGITGHRSIPDGAQAHVLAGLRAALCGLDGATQALSSLAVGADQLFADLALTCGAELTVVIPSGDYEACFEN' A
#
# COMPACT_ATOMS: atom_id res chain seq x y z
N MET A 1 9.70 -2.19 -16.97
CA MET A 1 9.71 -2.22 -15.49
C MET A 1 8.62 -1.28 -15.02
N ASN A 2 7.59 -1.80 -14.37
CA ASN A 2 6.44 -1.01 -13.95
C ASN A 2 6.62 -0.61 -12.48
N ARG A 3 6.52 0.69 -12.22
CA ARG A 3 6.54 1.26 -10.86
C ARG A 3 5.15 1.73 -10.53
N ILE A 4 4.64 1.31 -9.38
CA ILE A 4 3.29 1.65 -8.94
C ILE A 4 3.38 2.17 -7.52
N GLY A 5 2.85 3.37 -7.31
CA GLY A 5 2.55 3.90 -5.99
C GLY A 5 1.05 4.10 -5.86
N ILE A 6 0.57 4.05 -4.63
CA ILE A 6 -0.81 4.41 -4.31
C ILE A 6 -0.81 5.48 -3.23
N THR A 7 -1.95 6.12 -3.08
CA THR A 7 -2.29 6.87 -1.88
C THR A 7 -3.72 6.52 -1.50
N GLY A 8 -4.04 6.64 -0.22
CA GLY A 8 -5.40 6.42 0.24
C GLY A 8 -5.63 6.94 1.65
N HIS A 9 -6.78 6.58 2.20
CA HIS A 9 -7.19 7.06 3.51
C HIS A 9 -6.45 6.36 4.63
N ARG A 10 -6.13 7.13 5.68
CA ARG A 10 -5.54 6.61 6.92
C ARG A 10 -6.54 5.85 7.79
N SER A 11 -7.81 6.23 7.71
CA SER A 11 -8.93 5.55 8.37
C SER A 11 -9.88 5.07 7.29
N ILE A 12 -9.97 3.75 7.12
CA ILE A 12 -10.87 3.10 6.17
C ILE A 12 -12.06 2.59 6.98
N PRO A 13 -13.29 3.06 6.72
CA PRO A 13 -14.48 2.55 7.39
C PRO A 13 -14.63 1.04 7.21
N ASP A 14 -15.07 0.33 8.24
CA ASP A 14 -15.22 -1.14 8.22
C ASP A 14 -16.03 -1.62 7.03
N GLY A 15 -17.14 -0.94 6.70
CA GLY A 15 -17.99 -1.25 5.56
C GLY A 15 -17.32 -1.09 4.18
N ALA A 16 -16.19 -0.39 4.10
CA ALA A 16 -15.42 -0.17 2.89
C ALA A 16 -14.16 -1.05 2.78
N GLN A 17 -13.70 -1.66 3.89
CA GLN A 17 -12.44 -2.42 3.92
C GLN A 17 -12.40 -3.55 2.88
N ALA A 18 -13.47 -4.35 2.79
CA ALA A 18 -13.54 -5.45 1.82
C ALA A 18 -13.47 -4.94 0.37
N HIS A 19 -14.10 -3.81 0.07
CA HIS A 19 -14.07 -3.20 -1.26
C HIS A 19 -12.67 -2.70 -1.62
N VAL A 20 -12.01 -2.02 -0.68
CA VAL A 20 -10.63 -1.53 -0.86
C VAL A 20 -9.67 -2.71 -1.09
N LEU A 21 -9.72 -3.75 -0.27
CA LEU A 21 -8.87 -4.93 -0.42
C LEU A 21 -9.09 -5.64 -1.76
N ALA A 22 -10.34 -5.77 -2.20
CA ALA A 22 -10.65 -6.36 -3.50
C ALA A 22 -10.07 -5.53 -4.66
N GLY A 23 -10.20 -4.20 -4.59
CA GLY A 23 -9.62 -3.29 -5.58
C GLY A 23 -8.09 -3.35 -5.63
N LEU A 24 -7.44 -3.34 -4.47
CA LEU A 24 -5.97 -3.46 -4.39
C LEU A 24 -5.49 -4.79 -4.96
N ARG A 25 -6.14 -5.91 -4.62
CA ARG A 25 -5.81 -7.22 -5.20
C ARG A 25 -5.98 -7.23 -6.71
N ALA A 26 -7.07 -6.69 -7.25
CA ALA A 26 -7.29 -6.64 -8.68
C ALA A 26 -6.24 -5.78 -9.40
N ALA A 27 -5.78 -4.70 -8.77
CA ALA A 27 -4.73 -3.83 -9.34
C ALA A 27 -3.32 -4.46 -9.26
N LEU A 28 -3.04 -5.27 -8.24
CA LEU A 28 -1.71 -5.81 -7.96
C LEU A 28 -1.49 -7.22 -8.52
N CYS A 29 -2.43 -8.13 -8.27
CA CYS A 29 -2.23 -9.58 -8.45
C CYS A 29 -2.52 -10.07 -9.88
N GLY A 30 -2.29 -9.22 -10.88
CA GLY A 30 -2.31 -9.56 -12.31
C GLY A 30 -1.24 -8.83 -13.12
N LEU A 31 -0.29 -8.19 -12.42
CA LEU A 31 0.81 -7.48 -13.05
C LEU A 31 1.93 -8.47 -13.37
N ASP A 32 2.11 -8.77 -14.66
CA ASP A 32 3.20 -9.63 -15.11
C ASP A 32 4.56 -8.91 -14.99
N GLY A 33 5.54 -9.59 -14.38
CA GLY A 33 6.94 -9.16 -14.32
C GLY A 33 7.34 -8.39 -13.05
N ALA A 34 8.63 -8.01 -12.99
CA ALA A 34 9.29 -7.33 -11.87
C ALA A 34 8.64 -5.96 -11.55
N THR A 35 7.51 -6.00 -10.87
CA THR A 35 6.75 -4.84 -10.42
C THR A 35 7.43 -4.28 -9.17
N GLN A 36 7.70 -2.98 -9.20
CA GLN A 36 8.24 -2.24 -8.06
C GLN A 36 7.10 -1.44 -7.43
N ALA A 37 6.74 -1.79 -6.20
CA ALA A 37 5.77 -1.07 -5.38
C ALA A 37 6.47 0.06 -4.62
N LEU A 38 5.87 1.25 -4.62
CA LEU A 38 6.33 2.40 -3.85
C LEU A 38 5.27 2.78 -2.82
N SER A 39 5.65 2.90 -1.54
CA SER A 39 4.73 3.27 -0.46
C SER A 39 5.40 4.20 0.54
N SER A 40 4.61 5.08 1.15
CA SER A 40 5.06 5.89 2.30
C SER A 40 4.81 5.19 3.63
N LEU A 41 4.16 4.02 3.62
CA LEU A 41 3.75 3.24 4.80
C LEU A 41 2.90 4.02 5.81
N ALA A 42 2.17 5.03 5.36
CA ALA A 42 1.15 5.67 6.18
C ALA A 42 0.16 4.62 6.72
N VAL A 43 -0.32 4.79 7.96
CA VAL A 43 -1.38 3.91 8.51
C VAL A 43 -2.57 3.86 7.55
N GLY A 44 -3.23 2.71 7.45
CA GLY A 44 -4.39 2.52 6.57
C GLY A 44 -4.01 2.03 5.17
N ALA A 45 -4.45 2.73 4.13
CA ALA A 45 -4.38 2.25 2.75
C ALA A 45 -2.95 1.93 2.26
N ASP A 46 -1.97 2.75 2.63
CA ASP A 46 -0.56 2.58 2.22
C ASP A 46 0.03 1.27 2.78
N GLN A 47 -0.30 0.92 4.02
CA GLN A 47 0.10 -0.35 4.65
C GLN A 47 -0.63 -1.55 4.03
N LEU A 48 -1.93 -1.45 3.76
CA LEU A 48 -2.69 -2.50 3.07
C LEU A 48 -2.12 -2.77 1.66
N PHE A 49 -1.73 -1.72 0.95
CA PHE A 49 -1.08 -1.85 -0.35
C PHE A 49 0.30 -2.51 -0.24
N ALA A 50 1.13 -2.08 0.71
CA ALA A 50 2.46 -2.65 0.91
C ALA A 50 2.39 -4.15 1.23
N ASP A 51 1.46 -4.56 2.10
CA ASP A 51 1.24 -5.96 2.47
C ASP A 51 0.79 -6.81 1.27
N LEU A 52 -0.18 -6.32 0.50
CA LEU A 52 -0.64 -7.01 -0.70
C LEU A 52 0.43 -7.05 -1.81
N ALA A 53 1.21 -5.98 -1.99
CA ALA A 53 2.28 -5.94 -2.98
C ALA A 53 3.34 -7.00 -2.67
N LEU A 54 3.76 -7.10 -1.41
CA LEU A 54 4.68 -8.15 -0.94
C LEU A 54 4.06 -9.54 -1.13
N THR A 55 2.77 -9.71 -0.81
CA THR A 55 2.05 -10.97 -1.01
C THR A 55 1.97 -11.39 -2.48
N CYS A 56 1.80 -10.44 -3.42
CA CYS A 56 1.83 -10.71 -4.85
C CYS A 56 3.27 -10.84 -5.42
N GLY A 57 4.32 -10.77 -4.58
CA GLY A 57 5.71 -10.97 -4.98
C GLY A 57 6.41 -9.74 -5.57
N ALA A 58 5.85 -8.54 -5.39
CA ALA A 58 6.47 -7.29 -5.84
C ALA A 58 7.68 -6.91 -4.95
N GLU A 59 8.64 -6.20 -5.54
CA GLU A 59 9.69 -5.53 -4.79
C GLU A 59 9.12 -4.24 -4.17
N LEU A 60 9.20 -4.08 -2.86
CA LEU A 60 8.70 -2.88 -2.17
C LEU A 60 9.84 -1.90 -1.88
N THR A 61 9.75 -0.69 -2.42
CA THR A 61 10.55 0.47 -2.01
C THR A 61 9.74 1.37 -1.10
N VAL A 62 10.27 1.62 0.10
CA VAL A 62 9.62 2.48 1.09
C VAL A 62 10.24 3.88 1.04
N VAL A 63 9.40 4.90 0.96
CA VAL A 63 9.80 6.32 0.94
C VAL A 63 9.24 7.01 2.18
N ILE A 64 10.02 7.00 3.26
CA ILE A 64 9.61 7.61 4.53
C ILE A 64 9.93 9.12 4.50
N PRO A 65 8.96 10.01 4.76
CA PRO A 65 9.15 11.45 4.63
C PRO A 65 9.98 12.08 5.76
N SER A 66 10.05 11.45 6.94
CA SER A 66 10.78 11.96 8.11
C SER A 66 11.18 10.84 9.07
N GLY A 67 12.10 11.11 9.99
CA GLY A 67 12.27 10.25 11.17
C GLY A 67 10.99 10.17 11.99
N ASP A 68 10.79 9.03 12.67
CA ASP A 68 9.65 8.76 13.56
C ASP A 68 8.27 9.02 12.89
N TYR A 69 8.15 8.73 11.59
CA TYR A 69 6.94 9.02 10.82
C TYR A 69 5.69 8.37 11.42
N GLU A 70 5.84 7.19 12.03
CA GLU A 70 4.78 6.47 12.72
C GLU A 70 4.18 7.24 13.91
N ALA A 71 4.94 8.14 14.54
CA ALA A 71 4.43 8.98 15.64
C ALA A 71 3.34 9.95 15.16
N CYS A 72 3.23 10.20 13.84
CA CYS A 72 2.16 11.01 13.24
C CYS A 72 0.88 10.21 12.92
N PHE A 73 0.84 8.91 13.24
CA PHE A 73 -0.32 8.05 12.98
C PHE A 73 -1.32 8.03 14.14
N GLU A 74 -0.85 8.33 15.34
CA GLU A 74 -1.68 8.50 16.53
C GLU A 74 -2.36 9.87 16.49
N ASN A 75 -3.67 9.93 16.74
CA ASN A 75 -4.39 11.16 17.09
C ASN A 75 -4.90 11.05 18.52
#